data_AF-A0A534AVN2-F1
#
_entry.id   AF-A0A534AVN2-F1
#
_cell.length_a   1.000
_cell.length_b   1.000
_cell.length_c   1.000
_cell.angle_alpha   90.00
_cell.angle_beta   90.00
_cell.angle_gamma   90.00
#
_symmetry.space_group_name_H-M   'P 1'
#
loop_
_entity.id
_entity.type
_entity.pdbx_description
1 polymer ?
#
loop_
_entity_poly.entity_id
_entity_poly.type
_entity_poly.pdbx_seq_one_letter_code
_entity_poly.pdbx_strand_id
1 'polypeptide(L)'
;TPLGRELGLVDDERWALFEAKREASDLEVDRLTRLRLTPASVPAEWARRVLGAPLARDTSAFELLRRPGVTYESVIEVAGAPTWPRALDDRVPAQVRAQVEVRARYSGYIERQQEDIERSRSHEAMALPADLDYASLTGLSHEVRQKLSAARPATLGQAGRIPGVTPAAVSILLVHLKKRSLRRHPRVA
;
A
#
# COMPACT_ATOMS: atom_id res chain seq x y z
N THR A 1 20.08 -2.17 10.71
CA THR A 1 19.04 -2.87 9.92
C THR A 1 19.29 -4.37 10.03
N PRO A 2 18.28 -5.22 9.79
CA PRO A 2 18.43 -6.68 9.91
C PRO A 2 19.60 -7.23 9.08
N LEU A 3 19.70 -6.83 7.81
CA LEU A 3 20.80 -7.24 6.93
C LEU A 3 22.18 -6.85 7.48
N GLY A 4 22.33 -5.63 8.04
CA GLY A 4 23.60 -5.21 8.64
C GLY A 4 23.95 -6.01 9.91
N ARG A 5 22.95 -6.47 10.66
CA ARG A 5 23.14 -7.33 11.83
C ARG A 5 23.58 -8.73 11.41
N GLU A 6 22.94 -9.31 10.41
CA GLU A 6 23.31 -10.61 9.83
C GLU A 6 24.75 -10.62 9.30
N LEU A 7 25.20 -9.50 8.72
CA LEU A 7 26.57 -9.32 8.23
C LEU A 7 27.59 -8.94 9.32
N GLY A 8 27.19 -8.87 10.59
CA GLY A 8 28.08 -8.51 11.70
C GLY A 8 28.51 -7.04 11.74
N LEU A 9 27.88 -6.16 10.95
CA LEU A 9 28.19 -4.73 10.87
C LEU A 9 27.45 -3.88 11.92
N VAL A 10 26.51 -4.48 12.65
CA VAL A 10 25.69 -3.83 13.67
C VAL A 10 25.93 -4.49 15.02
N ASP A 11 26.49 -3.73 15.94
CA ASP A 11 26.70 -4.12 17.33
C ASP A 11 25.36 -4.31 18.10
N ASP A 12 25.48 -4.91 19.29
CA ASP A 12 24.32 -5.26 20.12
C ASP A 12 23.55 -4.03 20.61
N GLU A 13 24.24 -2.94 20.95
CA GLU A 13 23.59 -1.72 21.44
C GLU A 13 22.72 -1.09 20.34
N ARG A 14 23.27 -0.93 19.14
CA ARG A 14 22.53 -0.40 17.98
C ARG A 14 21.38 -1.31 17.59
N TRP A 15 21.56 -2.64 17.71
CA TRP A 15 20.51 -3.60 17.45
C TRP A 15 19.37 -3.46 18.46
N ALA A 16 19.67 -3.37 19.76
CA ALA A 16 18.68 -3.20 20.82
C ALA A 16 17.87 -1.90 20.63
N LEU A 17 18.52 -0.78 20.30
CA LEU A 17 17.82 0.48 20.01
C LEU A 17 16.92 0.39 18.78
N PHE A 18 17.39 -0.31 17.73
CA PHE A 18 16.61 -0.54 16.52
C PHE A 18 15.35 -1.36 16.82
N GLU A 19 15.47 -2.45 17.58
CA GLU A 19 14.33 -3.29 17.95
C GLU A 19 13.37 -2.58 18.88
N ALA A 20 13.86 -1.92 19.93
CA ALA A 20 13.03 -1.16 20.86
C ALA A 20 12.23 -0.07 20.13
N LYS A 21 12.85 0.65 19.19
CA LYS A 21 12.13 1.62 18.34
C LYS A 21 11.07 0.94 17.47
N ARG A 22 11.42 -0.18 16.81
CA ARG A 22 10.50 -0.90 15.92
C ARG A 22 9.26 -1.34 16.70
N GLU A 23 9.46 -2.02 17.81
CA GLU A 23 8.39 -2.52 18.67
C GLU A 23 7.52 -1.38 19.22
N ALA A 24 8.13 -0.32 19.77
CA ALA A 24 7.38 0.83 20.27
C ALA A 24 6.57 1.53 19.18
N SER A 25 7.10 1.60 17.95
CA SER A 25 6.38 2.15 16.79
C SER A 25 5.21 1.27 16.38
N ASP A 26 5.39 -0.04 16.38
CA ASP A 26 4.34 -0.99 16.02
C ASP A 26 3.20 -0.96 17.05
N LEU A 27 3.52 -0.97 18.35
CA LEU A 27 2.56 -0.86 19.44
C LEU A 27 1.74 0.44 19.36
N GLU A 28 2.38 1.58 19.06
CA GLU A 28 1.66 2.85 18.99
C GLU A 28 0.79 2.96 17.75
N VAL A 29 1.28 2.51 16.59
CA VAL A 29 0.44 2.45 15.37
C VAL A 29 -0.82 1.63 15.65
N ASP A 30 -0.66 0.48 16.30
CA ASP A 30 -1.74 -0.43 16.64
C ASP A 30 -2.73 0.20 17.65
N ARG A 31 -2.22 0.86 18.70
CA ARG A 31 -3.03 1.65 19.65
C ARG A 31 -3.85 2.73 18.93
N LEU A 32 -3.20 3.58 18.14
CA LEU A 32 -3.85 4.69 17.44
C LEU A 32 -4.83 4.20 16.37
N THR A 33 -4.60 3.02 15.79
CA THR A 33 -5.51 2.40 14.83
C THR A 33 -6.78 1.89 15.51
N ARG A 34 -6.65 1.28 16.69
CA ARG A 34 -7.80 0.81 17.49
C ARG A 34 -8.56 1.93 18.17
N LEU A 35 -7.89 3.02 18.54
CA LEU A 35 -8.52 4.14 19.22
C LEU A 35 -9.44 4.90 18.26
N ARG A 36 -10.74 4.80 18.52
CA ARG A 36 -11.78 5.50 17.76
C ARG A 36 -12.08 6.85 18.38
N LEU A 37 -12.07 7.88 17.54
CA LEU A 37 -12.47 9.24 17.88
C LEU A 37 -13.80 9.52 17.20
N THR A 38 -14.79 9.93 17.98
CA THR A 38 -16.12 10.31 17.52
C THR A 38 -16.25 11.83 17.56
N PRO A 39 -17.18 12.43 16.79
CA PRO A 39 -17.42 13.88 16.88
C PRO A 39 -17.71 14.36 18.31
N ALA A 40 -18.33 13.52 19.15
CA ALA A 40 -18.63 13.83 20.54
C ALA A 40 -17.41 13.72 21.48
N SER A 41 -16.43 12.86 21.17
CA SER A 41 -15.24 12.68 22.00
C SER A 41 -14.16 13.72 21.74
N VAL A 42 -14.29 14.52 20.68
CA VAL A 42 -13.29 15.51 20.28
C VAL A 42 -13.77 16.92 20.67
N PRO A 43 -13.01 17.66 21.51
CA PRO A 43 -13.38 19.02 21.87
C PRO A 43 -13.47 19.94 20.65
N ALA A 44 -14.53 20.75 20.58
CA ALA A 44 -14.79 21.64 19.43
C ALA A 44 -13.65 22.65 19.20
N GLU A 45 -13.04 23.15 20.28
CA GLU A 45 -11.89 24.06 20.22
C GLU A 45 -10.66 23.38 19.60
N TRP A 46 -10.36 22.15 20.04
CA TRP A 46 -9.29 21.34 19.47
C TRP A 46 -9.54 21.07 17.99
N ALA A 47 -10.77 20.67 17.63
CA ALA A 47 -11.12 20.39 16.24
C ALA A 47 -10.96 21.63 15.35
N ARG A 48 -11.38 22.81 15.82
CA ARG A 48 -11.21 24.06 15.08
C ARG A 48 -9.73 24.43 14.90
N ARG A 49 -8.90 24.27 15.94
CA ARG A 49 -7.47 24.57 15.89
C ARG A 49 -6.68 23.62 14.99
N VAL A 50 -6.94 22.32 15.09
CA VAL A 50 -6.12 21.27 14.46
C VAL A 50 -6.68 20.83 13.11
N LEU A 51 -8.00 20.72 12.98
CA LEU A 51 -8.69 20.24 11.77
C LEU A 51 -9.29 21.39 10.94
N GLY A 52 -9.38 22.60 11.48
CA GLY A 52 -10.06 23.74 10.85
C GLY A 52 -11.59 23.66 10.86
N ALA A 53 -12.16 22.51 11.22
CA ALA A 53 -13.58 22.23 11.21
C ALA A 53 -13.93 21.13 12.24
N PRO A 54 -15.22 20.99 12.63
CA PRO A 54 -15.65 19.85 13.44
C PRO A 54 -15.31 18.51 12.79
N LEU A 55 -15.06 17.50 13.62
CA LEU A 55 -14.88 16.14 13.12
C LEU A 55 -16.19 15.64 12.49
N ALA A 56 -16.15 15.33 11.20
CA ALA A 56 -17.37 15.00 10.44
C ALA A 56 -17.92 13.59 10.70
N ARG A 57 -17.05 12.62 10.97
CA ARG A 57 -17.40 11.21 11.17
C ARG A 57 -16.39 10.53 12.07
N ASP A 58 -16.78 9.37 12.59
CA ASP A 58 -15.90 8.51 13.36
C ASP A 58 -14.68 8.11 12.52
N THR A 59 -13.51 8.21 13.13
CA THR A 59 -12.22 7.91 12.51
C THR A 59 -11.25 7.41 13.58
N SER A 60 -10.23 6.64 13.20
CA SER A 60 -9.20 6.28 14.17
C SER A 60 -8.24 7.46 14.39
N ALA A 61 -7.57 7.46 15.55
CA ALA A 61 -6.52 8.45 15.81
C ALA A 61 -5.37 8.34 14.78
N PHE A 62 -5.08 7.14 14.28
CA PHE A 62 -4.11 6.92 13.21
C PHE A 62 -4.56 7.50 11.86
N GLU A 63 -5.84 7.37 11.52
CA GLU A 63 -6.41 7.99 10.31
C GLU A 63 -6.36 9.52 10.36
N LEU A 64 -6.52 10.13 11.55
CA LEU A 64 -6.38 11.58 11.70
C LEU A 64 -4.98 12.07 11.35
N LEU A 65 -3.93 11.32 11.70
CA LEU A 65 -2.53 11.65 11.36
C LEU A 65 -2.26 11.64 9.85
N ARG A 66 -3.15 11.05 9.04
CA ARG A 66 -3.06 11.12 7.57
C ARG A 66 -3.43 12.51 7.05
N ARG A 67 -4.12 13.34 7.84
CA ARG A 67 -4.57 14.67 7.41
C ARG A 67 -3.40 15.68 7.44
N PRO A 68 -3.28 16.53 6.40
CA PRO A 68 -2.30 17.61 6.42
C PRO A 68 -2.46 18.50 7.66
N GLY A 69 -1.33 18.85 8.30
CA GLY A 69 -1.32 19.73 9.48
C GLY A 69 -1.63 19.04 10.82
N VAL A 70 -2.05 17.76 10.81
CA VAL A 70 -2.21 16.98 12.04
C VAL A 70 -0.87 16.34 12.44
N THR A 71 -0.44 16.56 13.68
CA THR A 71 0.80 16.03 14.23
C THR A 71 0.52 14.97 15.28
N TYR A 72 1.53 14.18 15.60
CA TYR A 72 1.48 13.23 16.69
C TYR A 72 1.11 13.90 18.01
N GLU A 73 1.72 15.06 18.29
CA GLU A 73 1.45 15.87 19.48
C GLU A 73 -0.02 16.30 19.57
N SER A 74 -0.61 16.77 18.47
CA SER A 74 -2.02 17.17 18.52
C SER A 74 -2.94 15.98 18.74
N VAL A 75 -2.61 14.81 18.20
CA VAL A 75 -3.40 13.60 18.40
C VAL A 75 -3.33 13.12 19.85
N ILE A 76 -2.16 13.12 20.51
CA ILE A 76 -2.08 12.70 21.92
C ILE A 76 -2.84 13.62 22.88
N GLU A 77 -3.02 14.91 22.54
CA GLU A 77 -3.85 15.83 23.33
C GLU A 77 -5.30 15.32 23.49
N VAL A 78 -5.82 14.58 22.50
CA VAL A 78 -7.18 14.02 22.52
C VAL A 78 -7.20 12.50 22.72
N ALA A 79 -6.14 11.81 22.30
CA ALA A 79 -6.02 10.36 22.33
C ALA A 79 -5.43 9.81 23.65
N GLY A 80 -4.96 10.70 24.53
CA GLY A 80 -4.23 10.33 25.73
C GLY A 80 -2.79 9.88 25.47
N ALA A 81 -2.11 9.55 26.56
CA ALA A 81 -0.69 9.19 26.56
C ALA A 81 -0.42 7.92 25.72
N PRO A 82 0.77 7.81 25.10
CA PRO A 82 1.20 6.59 24.41
C PRO A 82 1.28 5.37 25.34
N THR A 83 1.18 4.16 24.78
CA THR A 83 1.23 2.91 25.56
C THR A 83 2.50 2.09 25.34
N TRP A 84 3.54 2.65 24.74
CA TRP A 84 4.84 1.96 24.62
C TRP A 84 5.55 1.86 25.98
N PRO A 85 6.53 0.96 26.15
CA PRO A 85 7.21 0.75 27.43
C PRO A 85 7.74 2.05 28.03
N ARG A 86 7.51 2.25 29.34
CA ARG A 86 7.96 3.47 30.03
C ARG A 86 9.49 3.49 30.22
N ALA A 87 10.13 2.32 30.21
CA ALA A 87 11.58 2.14 30.31
C ALA A 87 12.24 2.04 28.93
N LEU A 88 11.93 2.99 28.04
CA LEU A 88 12.67 3.14 26.78
C LEU A 88 13.89 4.02 27.00
N ASP A 89 14.97 3.72 26.27
CA ASP A 89 16.10 4.63 26.13
C ASP A 89 15.61 5.98 25.57
N ASP A 90 16.07 7.09 26.15
CA ASP A 90 15.62 8.45 25.81
C ASP A 90 15.80 8.82 24.34
N ARG A 91 16.68 8.12 23.61
CA ARG A 91 16.89 8.28 22.16
C ARG A 91 15.70 7.77 21.33
N VAL A 92 14.87 6.89 21.87
CA VAL A 92 13.83 6.15 21.13
C VAL A 92 12.50 6.93 21.00
N PRO A 93 11.93 7.54 22.06
CA PRO A 93 10.59 8.14 21.99
C PRO A 93 10.41 9.18 20.87
N ALA A 94 11.38 10.07 20.66
CA ALA A 94 11.31 11.05 19.58
C ALA A 94 11.28 10.40 18.20
N GLN A 95 12.05 9.32 18.01
CA GLN A 95 12.08 8.57 16.76
C GLN A 95 10.78 7.80 16.52
N VAL A 96 10.16 7.27 17.58
CA VAL A 96 8.86 6.58 17.50
C VAL A 96 7.78 7.56 17.02
N ARG A 97 7.69 8.75 17.61
CA ARG A 97 6.73 9.79 17.18
C ARG A 97 6.87 10.10 15.69
N ALA A 98 8.10 10.39 15.26
CA ALA A 98 8.39 10.66 13.85
C ALA A 98 8.04 9.46 12.95
N GLN A 99 8.36 8.24 13.37
CA GLN A 99 8.08 7.02 12.62
C GLN A 99 6.57 6.79 12.46
N VAL A 100 5.78 7.04 13.50
CA VAL A 100 4.31 6.93 13.47
C VAL A 100 3.72 7.97 12.52
N GLU A 101 4.15 9.23 12.57
CA GLU A 101 3.69 10.26 11.62
C GLU A 101 4.00 9.90 10.18
N VAL A 102 5.24 9.47 9.91
CA VAL A 102 5.66 9.04 8.57
C VAL A 102 4.80 7.87 8.10
N ARG A 103 4.60 6.84 8.93
CA ARG A 103 3.76 5.70 8.59
C ARG A 103 2.32 6.13 8.28
N ALA A 104 1.73 7.03 9.07
CA ALA A 104 0.40 7.53 8.80
C ALA A 104 0.34 8.26 7.46
N ARG A 105 1.19 9.27 7.25
CA ARG A 105 1.20 10.10 6.03
C ARG A 105 1.40 9.29 4.75
N TYR A 106 2.24 8.25 4.80
CA TYR A 106 2.56 7.44 3.62
C TYR A 106 1.73 6.16 3.49
N SER A 107 0.99 5.73 4.52
CA SER A 107 0.23 4.47 4.51
C SER A 107 -0.67 4.32 3.28
N GLY A 108 -1.47 5.33 2.93
CA GLY A 108 -2.34 5.27 1.74
C GLY A 108 -1.57 5.16 0.41
N TYR A 109 -0.39 5.76 0.32
CA TYR A 109 0.47 5.62 -0.85
C TYR A 109 1.10 4.24 -0.93
N ILE A 110 1.54 3.69 0.22
CA ILE A 110 2.12 2.36 0.33
C ILE A 110 1.07 1.29 0.01
N GLU A 111 -0.14 1.41 0.59
CA GLU A 111 -1.29 0.54 0.30
C GLU A 111 -1.56 0.51 -1.22
N ARG A 112 -1.66 1.69 -1.85
CA ARG A 112 -1.86 1.80 -3.30
C ARG A 112 -0.72 1.18 -4.12
N GLN A 113 0.54 1.44 -3.74
CA GLN A 113 1.69 0.85 -4.42
C GLN A 113 1.69 -0.67 -4.31
N GLN A 114 1.33 -1.20 -3.15
CA GLN A 114 1.22 -2.63 -2.92
C GLN A 114 0.12 -3.26 -3.79
N GLU A 115 -1.06 -2.63 -3.87
CA GLU A 115 -2.13 -3.05 -4.80
C GLU A 115 -1.68 -3.05 -6.27
N ASP A 116 -0.92 -2.04 -6.68
CA ASP A 116 -0.40 -1.95 -8.05
C ASP A 116 0.67 -3.04 -8.31
N ILE A 117 1.52 -3.35 -7.33
CA ILE A 117 2.49 -4.46 -7.40
C ILE A 117 1.77 -5.80 -7.53
N GLU A 118 0.75 -6.04 -6.71
CA GLU A 118 -0.03 -7.29 -6.73
C GLU A 118 -0.77 -7.46 -8.06
N ARG A 119 -1.37 -6.38 -8.57
CA ARG A 119 -1.99 -6.37 -9.90
C ARG A 119 -0.98 -6.69 -10.99
N SER A 120 0.22 -6.09 -10.92
CA SER A 120 1.30 -6.35 -11.88
C SER A 120 1.75 -7.82 -11.85
N ARG A 121 1.99 -8.39 -10.66
CA ARG A 121 2.35 -9.81 -10.47
C ARG A 121 1.27 -10.74 -11.00
N SER A 122 0.00 -10.43 -10.76
CA SER A 122 -1.14 -11.18 -11.29
C SER A 122 -1.16 -11.19 -12.82
N HIS A 123 -0.92 -10.04 -13.45
CA HIS A 123 -0.81 -9.94 -14.91
C HIS A 123 0.42 -10.68 -15.44
N GLU A 124 1.53 -10.66 -14.71
CA GLU A 124 2.76 -11.33 -15.14
C GLU A 124 2.59 -12.84 -15.26
N ALA A 125 1.89 -13.45 -14.31
CA ALA A 125 1.61 -14.90 -14.27
C ALA A 125 0.38 -15.33 -15.09
N MET A 126 -0.42 -14.39 -15.60
CA MET A 126 -1.68 -14.72 -16.29
C MET A 126 -1.41 -15.42 -17.62
N ALA A 127 -1.79 -16.69 -17.72
CA ALA A 127 -1.59 -17.50 -18.91
C ALA A 127 -2.41 -16.99 -20.11
N LEU A 128 -1.75 -16.95 -21.27
CA LEU A 128 -2.41 -16.75 -22.56
C LEU A 128 -2.75 -18.13 -23.16
N PRO A 129 -3.98 -18.34 -23.66
CA PRO A 129 -4.33 -19.57 -24.34
C PRO A 129 -3.42 -19.80 -25.55
N ALA A 130 -2.90 -21.03 -25.70
CA ALA A 130 -2.03 -21.37 -26.83
C ALA A 130 -2.72 -21.21 -28.19
N ASP A 131 -4.06 -21.35 -28.21
CA ASP A 131 -4.93 -21.22 -29.38
C ASP A 131 -5.41 -19.77 -29.61
N LEU A 132 -4.89 -18.78 -28.87
CA LEU A 132 -5.32 -17.40 -29.03
C LEU A 132 -5.00 -16.89 -30.44
N ASP A 133 -6.03 -16.46 -31.16
CA ASP A 133 -5.89 -15.82 -32.46
C ASP A 133 -5.73 -14.30 -32.29
N TYR A 134 -4.47 -13.84 -32.29
CA TYR A 134 -4.15 -12.43 -32.20
C TYR A 134 -4.63 -11.62 -33.41
N ALA A 135 -4.83 -12.24 -34.59
CA ALA A 135 -5.30 -11.54 -35.77
C ALA A 135 -6.75 -11.04 -35.60
N SER A 136 -7.58 -11.81 -34.86
CA SER A 136 -8.97 -11.45 -34.54
C SER A 136 -9.12 -10.34 -33.49
N LEU A 137 -8.05 -9.95 -32.80
CA LEU A 137 -8.13 -8.99 -31.70
C LEU A 137 -8.26 -7.56 -32.22
N THR A 138 -9.48 -7.04 -32.16
CA THR A 138 -9.78 -5.64 -32.46
C THR A 138 -9.09 -4.69 -31.48
N GLY A 139 -8.63 -3.54 -31.97
CA GLY A 139 -7.91 -2.53 -31.19
C GLY A 139 -6.39 -2.72 -31.10
N LEU A 140 -5.84 -3.89 -31.49
CA LEU A 140 -4.40 -4.05 -31.68
C LEU A 140 -3.99 -3.55 -33.07
N SER A 141 -2.85 -2.86 -33.16
CA SER A 141 -2.27 -2.49 -34.45
C SER A 141 -1.79 -3.72 -35.22
N HIS A 142 -1.67 -3.61 -36.54
CA HIS A 142 -1.13 -4.70 -37.36
C HIS A 142 0.26 -5.15 -36.92
N GLU A 143 1.14 -4.21 -36.57
CA GLU A 143 2.48 -4.51 -36.06
C GLU A 143 2.43 -5.30 -34.75
N VAL A 144 1.60 -4.88 -33.79
CA VAL A 144 1.46 -5.57 -32.50
C VAL A 144 0.89 -6.98 -32.70
N ARG A 145 -0.12 -7.15 -33.58
CA ARG A 145 -0.66 -8.47 -33.92
C ARG A 145 0.39 -9.38 -34.52
N GLN A 146 1.20 -8.90 -35.46
CA GLN A 146 2.30 -9.65 -36.06
C GLN A 146 3.32 -10.08 -35.00
N LYS A 147 3.76 -9.14 -34.15
CA LYS A 147 4.73 -9.41 -33.08
C LYS A 147 4.24 -10.45 -32.08
N LEU A 148 2.99 -10.34 -31.63
CA LEU A 148 2.38 -11.31 -30.73
C LEU A 148 2.19 -12.69 -31.39
N SER A 149 1.79 -12.71 -32.66
CA SER A 149 1.60 -13.96 -33.41
C SER A 149 2.92 -14.70 -33.66
N ALA A 150 4.01 -13.96 -33.89
CA ALA A 150 5.34 -14.52 -34.07
C ALA A 150 5.95 -14.99 -32.74
N ALA A 151 5.82 -14.19 -31.67
CA ALA A 151 6.43 -14.50 -30.38
C ALA A 151 5.67 -15.56 -29.57
N ARG A 152 4.35 -15.72 -29.81
CA ARG A 152 3.46 -16.64 -29.09
C ARG A 152 3.71 -16.65 -27.57
N PRO A 153 3.57 -15.50 -26.88
CA PRO A 153 3.86 -15.43 -25.45
C PRO A 153 2.92 -16.34 -24.65
N ALA A 154 3.48 -17.06 -23.68
CA ALA A 154 2.75 -17.96 -22.79
C ALA A 154 1.98 -17.21 -21.70
N THR A 155 2.42 -16.00 -21.34
CA THR A 155 1.76 -15.16 -20.34
C THR A 155 1.55 -13.73 -20.83
N LEU A 156 0.60 -13.04 -20.20
CA LEU A 156 0.33 -11.63 -20.46
C LEU A 156 1.55 -10.75 -20.09
N GLY A 157 2.31 -11.13 -19.06
CA GLY A 157 3.59 -10.49 -18.73
C GLY A 157 4.64 -10.62 -19.83
N GLN A 158 4.79 -11.81 -20.41
CA GLN A 158 5.70 -12.02 -21.54
C GLN A 158 5.27 -11.18 -22.75
N ALA A 159 3.97 -11.10 -23.03
CA ALA A 159 3.44 -10.27 -24.11
C ALA A 159 3.83 -8.79 -23.95
N GLY A 160 3.74 -8.25 -22.72
CA GLY A 160 4.10 -6.85 -22.43
C GLY A 160 5.60 -6.52 -22.55
N ARG A 161 6.48 -7.52 -22.53
CA ARG A 161 7.94 -7.34 -22.72
C ARG A 161 8.38 -7.34 -24.18
N ILE A 162 7.49 -7.69 -25.11
CA ILE A 162 7.81 -7.72 -26.53
C ILE A 162 8.01 -6.27 -27.02
N PRO A 163 9.15 -5.93 -27.64
CA PRO A 163 9.41 -4.58 -28.12
C PRO A 163 8.31 -4.05 -29.04
N GLY A 164 7.73 -2.89 -28.71
CA GLY A 164 6.64 -2.28 -29.45
C GLY A 164 5.23 -2.76 -29.06
N VAL A 165 5.11 -3.70 -28.12
CA VAL A 165 3.83 -3.96 -27.44
C VAL A 165 3.65 -2.92 -26.34
N THR A 166 2.57 -2.15 -26.42
CA THR A 166 2.28 -1.04 -25.51
C THR A 166 1.41 -1.48 -24.33
N PRO A 167 1.36 -0.72 -23.22
CA PRO A 167 0.42 -0.98 -22.12
C PRO A 167 -1.05 -1.05 -22.58
N ALA A 168 -1.42 -0.28 -23.62
CA ALA A 168 -2.75 -0.34 -24.22
C ALA A 168 -3.02 -1.70 -24.89
N ALA A 169 -2.05 -2.25 -25.61
CA ALA A 169 -2.15 -3.59 -26.21
C ALA A 169 -2.29 -4.70 -25.15
N VAL A 170 -1.51 -4.62 -24.07
CA VAL A 170 -1.64 -5.54 -22.92
C VAL A 170 -3.03 -5.45 -22.29
N SER A 171 -3.59 -4.24 -22.19
CA SER A 171 -4.94 -4.03 -21.67
C SER A 171 -6.02 -4.67 -22.56
N ILE A 172 -5.86 -4.59 -23.88
CA ILE A 172 -6.77 -5.25 -24.83
C ILE A 172 -6.73 -6.78 -24.68
N LEU A 173 -5.54 -7.36 -24.53
CA LEU A 173 -5.37 -8.78 -24.25
C LEU A 173 -6.09 -9.17 -22.95
N LEU A 174 -5.89 -8.41 -21.87
CA LEU A 174 -6.54 -8.65 -20.58
C LEU A 174 -8.07 -8.63 -20.68
N VAL A 175 -8.65 -7.66 -21.39
CA VAL A 175 -10.10 -7.57 -21.62
C VAL A 175 -10.61 -8.79 -22.40
N HIS A 176 -9.87 -9.24 -23.42
CA HIS A 176 -10.23 -10.42 -24.19
C HIS A 176 -10.22 -11.70 -23.33
N LEU A 177 -9.19 -11.88 -22.49
CA LEU A 177 -9.10 -13.02 -21.56
C LEU A 177 -10.27 -13.04 -20.57
N LYS A 178 -10.61 -11.89 -19.98
CA LYS A 178 -11.77 -11.78 -19.07
C LYS A 178 -13.08 -12.14 -19.76
N LYS A 179 -13.31 -11.66 -21.00
CA LYS A 179 -14.50 -12.02 -21.79
C LYS A 179 -14.57 -13.53 -22.09
N ARG A 180 -13.45 -14.16 -22.43
CA ARG A 180 -13.37 -15.60 -22.69
C ARG A 180 -13.64 -16.42 -21.42
N SER A 181 -13.14 -15.98 -20.27
CA SER A 181 -13.41 -16.62 -18.96
C SER A 181 -14.89 -16.56 -18.59
N LEU A 182 -15.53 -15.39 -18.74
CA LEU A 182 -16.97 -15.21 -18.45
C LEU A 182 -17.88 -16.05 -19.37
N ARG A 183 -17.46 -16.30 -20.61
CA ARG A 183 -18.19 -17.20 -21.53
C ARG A 183 -18.07 -18.68 -21.17
N ARG A 184 -16.98 -19.08 -20.52
CA ARG A 184 -16.75 -20.47 -20.06
C ARG A 184 -17.44 -20.78 -18.73
N HIS A 185 -17.72 -19.76 -17.91
CA HIS A 185 -18.44 -19.87 -16.64
C HIS A 185 -19.60 -18.84 -16.63
N PRO A 186 -20.74 -19.15 -17.28
CA PRO A 186 -21.91 -18.30 -17.14
C PRO A 186 -22.26 -18.22 -15.64
N ARG A 187 -22.40 -17.00 -15.11
CA ARG A 187 -22.95 -16.80 -13.77
C ARG A 187 -24.33 -17.44 -13.76
N VAL A 188 -24.47 -18.55 -13.03
CA VAL A 188 -25.79 -19.11 -12.69
C VAL A 188 -26.49 -18.04 -11.86
N ALA A 189 -27.61 -17.55 -12.39
CA ALA A 189 -28.48 -16.59 -11.72
C ALA A 189 -29.23 -17.25 -10.56
#